data_AF-A0A9W3ARZ7-F1
#
_entry.id   AF-A0A9W3ARZ7-F1
#
_cell.length_a   1.000
_cell.length_b   1.000
_cell.length_c   1.000
_cell.angle_alpha   90.00
_cell.angle_beta   90.00
_cell.angle_gamma   90.00
#
_symmetry.space_group_name_H-M   'P 1'
#
loop_
_entity.id
_entity.type
_entity.pdbx_description
1 polymer ?
#
loop_
_entity_poly.entity_id
_entity_poly.type
_entity_poly.pdbx_seq_one_letter_code
_entity_poly.pdbx_strand_id
1 'polypeptide(L)'
;MMGTSLLILIFTIISIVFSLDDPLCVVKSCPQNTKCRVIQDCTQNKACTLTAECLESPPKFSHVGVCRFGDPILEMTNSTLDDTRCGPGLPCPSGTYCNTELMDTYATCCRSDPAQPVKPGNCPVVTDSDAGFCVDTCSNDGDCRHNDKCCQAGCSKRCLMPQVEDPCVKKTCIIGKYCQRPSMPRCQGPGQCWEIGDCVPCPFIRNCQLKCSQGFSTDTRGCPVCQCKVVTRRPVPGNGLTTHWQHGGEINPWQNMIWWQILNKK
;
A
#
# COMPACT_ATOMS: atom_id res chain seq x y z
N MET A 1 52.05 -2.77 39.84
CA MET A 1 52.22 -1.84 38.71
C MET A 1 51.19 -2.19 37.65
N MET A 2 50.24 -1.26 37.45
CA MET A 2 49.44 -0.95 36.25
C MET A 2 48.85 -2.10 35.42
N GLY A 3 47.51 -2.13 35.36
CA GLY A 3 46.77 -2.93 34.39
C GLY A 3 45.24 -2.81 34.45
N THR A 4 44.68 -1.72 34.99
CA THR A 4 43.26 -1.40 34.87
C THR A 4 43.04 -0.56 33.63
N SER A 5 42.53 -1.13 32.54
CA SER A 5 41.73 -0.43 31.53
C SER A 5 41.38 -1.36 30.38
N LEU A 6 40.21 -1.09 29.78
CA LEU A 6 39.81 -1.54 28.44
C LEU A 6 39.12 -2.90 28.35
N LEU A 7 37.96 -3.07 29.01
CA LEU A 7 36.91 -4.01 28.53
C LEU A 7 35.50 -3.70 29.11
N ILE A 8 35.25 -2.48 29.61
CA ILE A 8 33.92 -2.01 30.09
C ILE A 8 33.36 -0.95 29.14
N LEU A 9 33.48 -1.15 27.82
CA LEU A 9 33.04 -0.16 26.82
C LEU A 9 32.20 -0.73 25.69
N ILE A 10 31.65 -1.93 25.85
CA ILE A 10 30.76 -2.51 24.85
C ILE A 10 29.74 -3.36 25.59
N PHE A 11 28.46 -3.12 25.30
CA PHE A 11 27.28 -3.76 25.88
C PHE A 11 26.65 -3.08 27.12
N THR A 12 26.72 -1.74 27.22
CA THR A 12 25.46 -1.01 27.44
C THR A 12 24.73 -0.93 26.10
N ILE A 13 24.22 -2.08 25.63
CA ILE A 13 23.06 -2.06 24.73
C ILE A 13 21.95 -1.56 25.63
N ILE A 14 21.84 -0.24 25.72
CA ILE A 14 20.62 0.43 26.11
C ILE A 14 19.58 -0.25 25.21
N SER A 15 18.71 -1.05 25.82
CA SER A 15 17.45 -1.39 25.22
C SER A 15 16.78 -0.05 24.94
N ILE A 16 17.05 0.51 23.76
CA ILE A 16 16.18 1.51 23.17
C ILE A 16 14.96 0.69 22.83
N VAL A 17 14.14 0.46 23.85
CA VAL A 17 12.70 0.37 23.66
C VAL A 17 12.42 1.62 22.85
N PHE A 18 12.22 1.47 21.55
CA PHE A 18 11.61 2.52 20.75
C PHE A 18 10.22 2.67 21.34
N SER A 19 10.15 3.47 22.40
CA SER A 19 8.91 3.88 23.01
C SER A 19 8.11 4.54 21.91
N LEU A 20 7.01 3.90 21.51
CA LEU A 20 5.91 4.45 20.72
C LEU A 20 5.17 5.56 21.50
N ASP A 21 5.89 6.28 22.35
CA ASP A 21 5.36 7.29 23.24
C ASP A 21 5.36 8.63 22.49
N ASP A 22 4.24 9.35 22.60
CA ASP A 22 4.06 10.65 21.96
C ASP A 22 5.21 11.61 22.36
N PRO A 23 5.81 12.39 21.42
CA PRO A 23 6.89 13.31 21.75
C PRO A 23 6.52 14.32 22.85
N LEU A 24 5.26 14.72 22.97
CA LEU A 24 4.78 15.59 24.05
C LEU A 24 4.83 14.87 25.41
N CYS A 25 4.65 13.55 25.42
CA CYS A 25 4.70 12.71 26.61
C CYS A 25 6.11 12.23 26.97
N VAL A 26 7.02 12.11 26.00
CA VAL A 26 8.42 11.77 26.24
C VAL A 26 9.09 12.78 27.17
N VAL A 27 8.70 14.07 27.09
CA VAL A 27 9.25 15.14 27.93
C VAL A 27 8.64 15.13 29.34
N LYS A 28 7.46 14.53 29.55
CA LYS A 28 6.78 14.51 30.86
C LYS A 28 7.07 13.23 31.63
N SER A 29 7.88 13.34 32.69
CA SER A 29 8.00 12.29 33.71
C SER A 29 6.77 12.32 34.62
N CYS A 30 5.80 11.43 34.35
CA CYS A 30 4.58 11.31 35.16
C CYS A 30 4.83 10.48 36.44
N PRO A 31 4.24 10.88 37.59
CA PRO A 31 4.35 10.12 38.84
C PRO A 31 3.62 8.76 38.77
N GLN A 32 3.97 7.86 39.70
CA GLN A 32 3.33 6.53 39.78
C GLN A 32 1.80 6.64 39.87
N ASN A 33 1.09 5.74 39.18
CA ASN A 33 -0.38 5.70 39.00
C ASN A 33 -0.99 6.78 38.07
N THR A 34 -0.16 7.60 37.42
CA THR A 34 -0.62 8.49 36.34
C THR A 34 -0.08 8.03 34.99
N LYS A 35 -0.89 8.20 33.93
CA LYS A 35 -0.49 7.99 32.54
C LYS A 35 -0.43 9.35 31.86
N CYS A 36 0.62 9.59 31.10
CA CYS A 36 0.67 10.76 30.23
C CYS A 36 -0.38 10.63 29.12
N ARG A 37 -1.24 11.65 28.98
CA ARG A 37 -2.27 11.73 27.96
C ARG A 37 -2.19 13.09 27.27
N VAL A 38 -2.55 13.12 26.00
CA VAL A 38 -2.62 14.35 25.22
C VAL A 38 -4.02 14.93 25.37
N ILE A 39 -4.09 16.17 25.84
CA ILE A 39 -5.32 16.94 25.96
C ILE A 39 -5.30 18.05 24.91
N GLN A 40 -6.47 18.48 24.46
CA GLN A 40 -6.61 19.66 23.63
C GLN A 40 -7.06 20.87 24.44
N ASP A 41 -6.44 22.01 24.16
CA ASP A 41 -6.92 23.32 24.57
C ASP A 41 -7.33 24.10 23.31
N CYS A 42 -8.62 24.31 23.15
CA CYS A 42 -9.21 24.95 21.98
C CYS A 42 -9.55 26.41 22.29
N THR A 43 -8.97 27.32 21.51
CA THR A 43 -9.38 28.72 21.53
C THR A 43 -10.77 28.88 20.90
N GLN A 44 -11.46 29.99 21.20
CA GLN A 44 -12.80 30.29 20.65
C GLN A 44 -12.87 30.26 19.10
N ASN A 45 -11.74 30.32 18.41
CA ASN A 45 -11.63 30.27 16.95
C ASN A 45 -11.45 28.85 16.36
N LYS A 46 -11.73 27.77 17.12
CA LYS A 46 -11.55 26.35 16.72
C LYS A 46 -10.10 25.94 16.38
N ALA A 47 -9.13 26.80 16.66
CA ALA A 47 -7.73 26.43 16.64
C ALA A 47 -7.39 25.81 18.00
N CYS A 48 -7.08 24.52 18.00
CA CYS A 48 -6.71 23.79 19.20
C CYS A 48 -5.22 23.49 19.23
N THR A 49 -4.65 23.59 20.42
CA THR A 49 -3.29 23.19 20.71
C THR A 49 -3.29 21.93 21.55
N LEU A 50 -2.43 20.97 21.18
CA LEU A 50 -2.26 19.73 21.92
C LEU A 50 -1.20 19.93 23.01
N THR A 51 -1.53 19.50 24.23
CA THR A 51 -0.60 19.52 25.37
C THR A 51 -0.62 18.18 26.10
N ALA A 52 0.47 17.84 26.79
CA ALA A 52 0.55 16.61 27.55
C ALA A 52 0.24 16.85 29.03
N GLU A 53 -0.59 16.00 29.62
CA GLU A 53 -0.90 16.01 31.05
C GLU A 53 -0.80 14.61 31.66
N CYS A 54 -0.42 14.56 32.94
CA CYS A 54 -0.37 13.33 33.70
C CYS A 54 -1.72 13.14 34.39
N LEU A 55 -2.49 12.16 33.93
CA LEU A 55 -3.84 11.88 34.44
C LEU A 55 -3.84 10.55 35.19
N GLU A 56 -4.72 10.40 36.19
CA GLU A 56 -4.97 9.10 36.83
C GLU A 56 -5.29 8.03 35.76
N SER A 57 -4.81 6.79 35.96
CA SER A 57 -5.04 5.69 35.01
C SER A 57 -5.81 4.54 35.68
N PRO A 58 -7.06 4.23 35.27
CA PRO A 58 -7.87 4.91 34.23
C PRO A 58 -8.36 6.30 34.70
N PRO A 59 -8.66 7.24 33.77
CA PRO A 59 -9.17 8.55 34.16
C PRO A 59 -10.54 8.39 34.84
N LYS A 60 -10.80 9.15 35.91
CA LYS A 60 -12.03 9.03 36.73
C LYS A 60 -13.35 9.14 35.94
N PHE A 61 -13.35 9.75 34.75
CA PHE A 61 -14.56 10.08 33.99
C PHE A 61 -14.46 9.84 32.47
N SER A 62 -13.36 9.26 31.97
CA SER A 62 -13.17 9.08 30.51
C SER A 62 -13.70 7.73 30.06
N HIS A 63 -14.30 7.71 28.88
CA HIS A 63 -14.59 6.49 28.15
C HIS A 63 -13.25 5.84 27.76
N VAL A 64 -12.98 4.66 28.34
CA VAL A 64 -11.71 3.98 28.11
C VAL A 64 -11.65 3.45 26.68
N GLY A 65 -10.68 3.95 25.91
CA GLY A 65 -9.92 3.18 24.92
C GLY A 65 -10.65 2.71 23.67
N VAL A 66 -11.03 3.65 22.80
CA VAL A 66 -11.72 3.34 21.53
C VAL A 66 -10.84 3.65 20.29
N CYS A 67 -9.67 4.25 20.48
CA CYS A 67 -8.77 4.57 19.37
C CYS A 67 -8.09 3.34 18.79
N ARG A 68 -8.18 3.18 17.47
CA ARG A 68 -7.45 2.13 16.75
C ARG A 68 -5.93 2.29 16.85
N PHE A 69 -5.45 3.53 16.79
CA PHE A 69 -4.05 3.91 16.94
C PHE A 69 -3.98 5.16 17.85
N GLY A 70 -2.94 5.21 18.68
CA GLY A 70 -2.79 6.29 19.68
C GLY A 70 -3.82 6.23 20.81
N ASP A 71 -3.85 7.29 21.61
CA ASP A 71 -4.82 7.49 22.69
C ASP A 71 -5.91 8.50 22.27
N PRO A 72 -7.12 8.43 22.87
CA PRO A 72 -8.15 9.45 22.70
C PRO A 72 -7.66 10.83 23.14
N ILE A 73 -8.05 11.86 22.40
CA ILE A 73 -7.79 13.26 22.75
C ILE A 73 -8.87 13.71 23.72
N LEU A 74 -8.46 14.20 24.88
CA LEU A 74 -9.39 14.66 25.91
C LEU A 74 -9.55 16.18 25.86
N GLU A 75 -10.75 16.66 26.17
CA GLU A 75 -11.06 18.08 26.32
C GLU A 75 -11.71 18.34 27.67
N MET A 76 -11.43 19.50 28.26
CA MET A 76 -12.07 19.93 29.50
C MET A 76 -13.48 20.46 29.21
N THR A 77 -14.49 19.69 29.57
CA THR A 77 -15.91 20.06 29.39
C THR A 77 -16.59 20.11 30.75
N ASN A 78 -17.10 21.28 31.17
CA ASN A 78 -17.81 21.45 32.45
C ASN A 78 -17.07 20.87 33.68
N SER A 79 -15.75 21.05 33.77
CA SER A 79 -14.87 20.49 34.82
C SER A 79 -14.72 18.95 34.79
N THR A 80 -15.15 18.29 33.72
CA THR A 80 -14.89 16.87 33.43
C THR A 80 -14.07 16.70 32.17
N LEU A 81 -13.11 15.77 32.18
CA LEU A 81 -12.34 15.41 30.98
C LEU A 81 -13.18 14.43 30.16
N ASP A 82 -13.63 14.88 28.99
CA ASP A 82 -14.42 14.10 28.05
C ASP A 82 -13.62 13.84 26.78
N ASP A 83 -14.02 12.79 26.05
CA ASP A 83 -13.43 12.47 24.77
C ASP A 83 -13.81 13.52 23.73
N THR A 84 -12.83 14.00 22.98
CA THR A 84 -13.06 14.97 21.91
C THR A 84 -13.87 14.32 20.81
N ARG A 85 -15.10 14.79 20.55
CA ARG A 85 -15.95 14.23 19.50
C ARG A 85 -15.62 14.79 18.12
N CYS A 86 -15.85 13.99 17.09
CA CYS A 86 -15.70 14.38 15.69
C CYS A 86 -16.85 13.90 14.81
N GLY A 87 -16.98 14.50 13.63
CA GLY A 87 -18.05 14.18 12.69
C GLY A 87 -18.14 15.18 11.53
N PRO A 88 -19.15 15.05 10.65
CA PRO A 88 -19.33 15.96 9.53
C PRO A 88 -19.39 17.42 9.98
N GLY A 89 -18.49 18.25 9.44
CA GLY A 89 -18.39 19.68 9.83
C GLY A 89 -17.73 19.94 11.19
N LEU A 90 -17.30 18.88 11.89
CA LEU A 90 -16.55 18.93 13.13
C LEU A 90 -15.22 18.16 12.96
N PRO A 91 -14.21 18.78 12.31
CA PRO A 91 -12.92 18.16 12.11
C PRO A 91 -12.13 18.08 13.42
N CYS A 92 -11.30 17.05 13.51
CA CYS A 92 -10.34 16.93 14.60
C CYS A 92 -9.19 17.94 14.47
N PRO A 93 -8.52 18.30 15.57
CA PRO A 93 -7.38 19.22 15.53
C PRO A 93 -6.18 18.65 14.76
N SER A 94 -5.22 19.51 14.43
CA SER A 94 -4.01 19.09 13.71
C SER A 94 -3.21 18.04 14.49
N GLY A 95 -2.69 17.03 13.78
CA GLY A 95 -1.97 15.91 14.39
C GLY A 95 -2.89 14.83 14.98
N THR A 96 -4.17 14.84 14.64
CA THR A 96 -5.13 13.84 15.10
C THR A 96 -5.98 13.37 13.91
N TYR A 97 -6.75 12.30 14.11
CA TYR A 97 -7.68 11.77 13.13
C TYR A 97 -8.98 11.34 13.81
N CYS A 98 -10.07 11.23 13.05
CA CYS A 98 -11.36 10.83 13.59
C CYS A 98 -11.54 9.31 13.51
N ASN A 99 -11.72 8.67 14.66
CA ASN A 99 -12.07 7.26 14.74
C ASN A 99 -13.59 7.09 14.64
N THR A 100 -14.05 6.43 13.58
CA THR A 100 -15.47 6.26 13.24
C THR A 100 -15.87 4.79 13.20
N GLU A 101 -15.37 3.95 14.11
CA GLU A 101 -15.64 2.51 14.02
C GLU A 101 -17.14 2.19 14.13
N LEU A 102 -17.57 1.22 13.33
CA LEU A 102 -18.94 0.73 13.36
C LEU A 102 -19.14 0.02 14.70
N MET A 103 -19.99 0.58 15.55
CA MET A 103 -20.38 0.18 16.93
C MET A 103 -20.05 1.21 18.01
N ASP A 104 -19.32 2.28 17.69
CA ASP A 104 -19.11 3.36 18.65
C ASP A 104 -20.39 4.19 18.82
N THR A 105 -20.68 4.61 20.05
CA THR A 105 -21.85 5.47 20.35
C THR A 105 -21.67 6.87 19.73
N TYR A 106 -20.43 7.29 19.53
CA TYR A 106 -20.02 8.52 18.87
C TYR A 106 -18.58 8.38 18.34
N ALA A 107 -18.23 9.16 17.32
CA ALA A 107 -16.87 9.21 16.80
C ALA A 107 -15.99 10.15 17.65
N THR A 108 -14.73 9.76 17.87
CA THR A 108 -13.78 10.49 18.72
C THR A 108 -12.47 10.81 17.99
N CYS A 109 -11.83 11.91 18.37
CA CYS A 109 -10.51 12.28 17.88
C CYS A 109 -9.42 11.47 18.57
N CYS A 110 -8.57 10.84 17.77
CA CYS A 110 -7.48 9.99 18.19
C CYS A 110 -6.14 10.61 17.82
N ARG A 111 -5.14 10.40 18.67
CA ARG A 111 -3.79 10.88 18.39
C ARG A 111 -3.20 10.15 17.19
N SER A 112 -2.78 10.91 16.19
CA SER A 112 -2.08 10.36 15.02
C SER A 112 -0.63 10.01 15.36
N ASP A 113 -0.07 9.02 14.66
CA ASP A 113 1.33 8.60 14.82
C ASP A 113 2.29 9.80 14.59
N PRO A 114 3.00 10.26 15.63
CA PRO A 114 3.90 11.41 15.52
C PRO A 114 5.12 11.16 14.63
N ALA A 115 5.51 9.90 14.42
CA ALA A 115 6.64 9.56 13.57
C ALA A 115 6.35 9.79 12.08
N GLN A 116 5.07 9.94 11.71
CA GLN A 116 4.59 10.06 10.33
C GLN A 116 5.27 9.05 9.39
N PRO A 117 5.21 7.75 9.69
CA PRO A 117 5.85 6.75 8.85
C PRO A 117 5.27 6.79 7.44
N VAL A 118 6.11 6.51 6.45
CA VAL A 118 5.70 6.41 5.04
C VAL A 118 5.76 4.95 4.64
N LYS A 119 4.62 4.37 4.29
CA LYS A 119 4.52 2.99 3.82
C LYS A 119 4.78 2.88 2.31
N PRO A 120 5.29 1.73 1.82
CA PRO A 120 5.53 1.51 0.40
C PRO A 120 4.27 1.59 -0.48
N GLY A 121 4.45 1.98 -1.74
CA GLY A 121 3.38 2.09 -2.75
C GLY A 121 2.78 3.49 -2.84
N ASN A 122 1.89 3.69 -3.81
CA ASN A 122 1.25 4.97 -4.10
C ASN A 122 -0.24 4.94 -3.72
N CYS A 123 -0.81 6.11 -3.40
CA CYS A 123 -2.24 6.20 -3.20
C CYS A 123 -3.00 5.86 -4.50
N PRO A 124 -4.07 5.04 -4.43
CA PRO A 124 -4.94 4.82 -5.59
C PRO A 124 -5.61 6.13 -6.01
N VAL A 125 -5.94 6.22 -7.30
CA VAL A 125 -6.81 7.29 -7.80
C VAL A 125 -8.24 6.99 -7.35
N VAL A 126 -8.81 7.87 -6.52
CA VAL A 126 -10.20 7.75 -6.05
C VAL A 126 -11.06 8.70 -6.88
N THR A 127 -12.08 8.16 -7.55
CA THR A 127 -13.04 8.95 -8.36
C THR A 127 -14.33 9.28 -7.60
N ASP A 128 -14.58 8.59 -6.49
CA ASP A 128 -15.80 8.76 -5.71
C ASP A 128 -15.64 9.92 -4.72
N SER A 129 -16.52 10.91 -4.83
CA SER A 129 -16.64 11.99 -3.86
C SER A 129 -17.85 11.71 -2.96
N ASP A 130 -17.63 11.01 -1.85
CA ASP A 130 -18.63 10.95 -0.77
C ASP A 130 -18.76 12.34 -0.12
N ALA A 131 -19.55 13.22 -0.73
CA ALA A 131 -19.72 14.60 -0.29
C ALA A 131 -20.44 14.71 1.06
N GLY A 132 -21.13 13.65 1.51
CA GLY A 132 -21.95 13.65 2.72
C GLY A 132 -21.16 13.50 4.03
N PHE A 133 -19.96 12.92 4.01
CA PHE A 133 -19.18 12.61 5.21
C PHE A 133 -17.72 13.05 5.05
N CYS A 134 -17.47 14.33 5.27
CA CYS A 134 -16.16 14.94 5.10
C CYS A 134 -15.36 14.96 6.40
N VAL A 135 -14.76 13.83 6.74
CA VAL A 135 -13.98 13.64 7.97
C VAL A 135 -12.75 12.81 7.68
N ASP A 136 -11.58 13.31 8.08
CA ASP A 136 -10.31 12.59 7.98
C ASP A 136 -10.27 11.47 9.01
N THR A 137 -10.25 10.22 8.54
CA THR A 137 -10.15 9.03 9.40
C THR A 137 -8.72 8.52 9.56
N CYS A 138 -7.76 9.24 8.99
CA CYS A 138 -6.33 9.09 9.20
C CYS A 138 -5.65 10.45 8.95
N SER A 139 -4.49 10.67 9.56
CA SER A 139 -3.62 11.82 9.27
C SER A 139 -2.40 11.42 8.45
N ASN A 140 -1.81 10.26 8.75
CA ASN A 140 -0.66 9.67 8.06
C ASN A 140 -0.72 8.13 8.00
N ASP A 141 0.24 7.48 7.32
CA ASP A 141 0.19 6.02 7.09
C ASP A 141 0.28 5.20 8.39
N GLY A 142 0.84 5.75 9.47
CA GLY A 142 0.89 5.12 10.79
C GLY A 142 -0.49 4.92 11.42
N ASP A 143 -1.47 5.72 11.01
CA ASP A 143 -2.87 5.61 11.46
C ASP A 143 -3.64 4.52 10.69
N CYS A 144 -2.97 3.80 9.78
CA CYS A 144 -3.57 2.79 8.94
C CYS A 144 -3.06 1.39 9.28
N ARG A 145 -3.93 0.39 9.16
CA ARG A 145 -3.55 -1.01 9.39
C ARG A 145 -2.73 -1.55 8.23
N HIS A 146 -1.92 -2.57 8.53
CA HIS A 146 -1.18 -3.33 7.53
C HIS A 146 -0.41 -2.40 6.58
N ASN A 147 -0.53 -2.61 5.27
CA ASN A 147 0.14 -1.81 4.25
C ASN A 147 -0.72 -0.65 3.72
N ASP A 148 -1.89 -0.40 4.31
CA ASP A 148 -2.77 0.67 3.85
C ASP A 148 -2.11 2.04 4.11
N LYS A 149 -2.28 2.93 3.15
CA LYS A 149 -1.76 4.30 3.16
C LYS A 149 -2.87 5.29 3.47
N CYS A 150 -2.54 6.38 4.15
CA CYS A 150 -3.47 7.47 4.38
C CYS A 150 -3.51 8.38 3.16
N CYS A 151 -4.62 8.32 2.43
CA CYS A 151 -4.74 8.89 1.10
C CYS A 151 -5.87 9.91 1.03
N GLN A 152 -5.67 10.99 0.27
CA GLN A 152 -6.73 11.93 -0.06
C GLN A 152 -7.76 11.24 -0.96
N ALA A 153 -8.99 11.13 -0.48
CA ALA A 153 -10.12 10.47 -1.14
C ALA A 153 -11.30 11.45 -1.20
N GLY A 154 -11.36 12.24 -2.27
CA GLY A 154 -12.33 13.34 -2.36
C GLY A 154 -12.01 14.43 -1.34
N CYS A 155 -12.93 14.68 -0.40
CA CYS A 155 -12.78 15.77 0.56
C CYS A 155 -12.13 15.36 1.89
N SER A 156 -11.92 14.07 2.14
CA SER A 156 -11.27 13.57 3.36
C SER A 156 -10.11 12.62 3.08
N LYS A 157 -9.31 12.35 4.11
CA LYS A 157 -8.27 11.33 4.12
C LYS A 157 -8.78 10.02 4.70
N ARG A 158 -8.49 8.91 4.01
CA ARG A 158 -8.91 7.56 4.42
C ARG A 158 -7.78 6.56 4.17
N CYS A 159 -7.75 5.51 4.97
CA CYS A 159 -6.82 4.40 4.76
C CYS A 159 -7.23 3.58 3.54
N LEU A 160 -6.38 3.55 2.52
CA LEU A 160 -6.61 2.83 1.27
C LEU A 160 -5.47 1.88 0.97
N MET A 161 -5.81 0.75 0.36
CA MET A 161 -4.81 -0.20 -0.13
C MET A 161 -3.96 0.47 -1.23
N PRO A 162 -2.62 0.47 -1.12
CA PRO A 162 -1.76 1.16 -2.06
C PRO A 162 -1.81 0.51 -3.45
N GLN A 163 -1.68 1.34 -4.48
CA GLN A 163 -1.27 0.87 -5.80
C GLN A 163 0.25 0.68 -5.77
N VAL A 164 0.68 -0.57 -5.77
CA VAL A 164 2.06 -0.89 -6.09
C VAL A 164 2.15 -0.79 -7.61
N GLU A 165 2.74 0.31 -8.11
CA GLU A 165 3.06 0.39 -9.54
C GLU A 165 3.82 -0.88 -9.93
N ASP A 166 3.28 -1.66 -10.88
CA ASP A 166 3.96 -2.85 -11.35
C ASP A 166 5.26 -2.42 -12.04
N PRO A 167 6.43 -2.67 -11.43
CA PRO A 167 7.71 -2.23 -12.00
C PRO A 167 7.94 -2.86 -13.37
N CYS A 168 7.31 -3.99 -13.67
CA CYS A 168 7.40 -4.71 -14.93
C CYS A 168 6.58 -4.09 -16.07
N VAL A 169 5.85 -2.99 -15.83
CA VAL A 169 5.21 -2.21 -16.89
C VAL A 169 6.21 -1.29 -17.58
N LYS A 170 7.13 -0.70 -16.81
CA LYS A 170 8.16 0.22 -17.33
C LYS A 170 9.51 -0.48 -17.56
N LYS A 171 9.80 -1.55 -16.81
CA LYS A 171 11.08 -2.27 -16.86
C LYS A 171 11.06 -3.38 -17.92
N THR A 172 12.00 -3.32 -18.84
CA THR A 172 12.31 -4.41 -19.78
C THR A 172 13.52 -5.19 -19.29
N CYS A 173 13.44 -6.52 -19.34
CA CYS A 173 14.56 -7.41 -19.00
C CYS A 173 15.31 -7.82 -20.27
N ILE A 174 16.58 -8.19 -20.11
CA ILE A 174 17.39 -8.75 -21.20
C ILE A 174 16.81 -10.08 -21.72
N ILE A 175 17.20 -10.46 -22.94
CA ILE A 175 16.75 -11.69 -23.60
C ILE A 175 16.92 -12.91 -22.70
N GLY A 176 15.89 -13.77 -22.65
CA GLY A 176 15.90 -14.99 -21.83
C GLY A 176 15.58 -14.75 -20.35
N LYS A 177 15.17 -13.53 -19.98
CA LYS A 177 14.63 -13.20 -18.66
C LYS A 177 13.29 -12.50 -18.78
N TYR A 178 12.45 -12.69 -17.78
CA TYR A 178 11.18 -11.97 -17.64
C TYR A 178 11.15 -11.22 -16.30
N CYS A 179 10.28 -10.22 -16.17
CA CYS A 179 10.21 -9.40 -14.97
C CYS A 179 9.22 -10.00 -13.94
N GLN A 180 9.65 -10.13 -12.67
CA GLN A 180 8.87 -10.67 -11.56
C GLN A 180 7.71 -9.75 -11.16
N ARG A 181 6.48 -10.23 -11.23
CA ARG A 181 5.25 -9.49 -10.89
C ARG A 181 4.66 -10.01 -9.58
N PRO A 182 3.82 -9.22 -8.89
CA PRO A 182 3.16 -9.65 -7.65
C PRO A 182 2.31 -10.93 -7.78
N SER A 183 1.82 -11.23 -8.99
CA SER A 183 1.02 -12.42 -9.29
C SER A 183 1.84 -13.72 -9.44
N MET A 184 3.18 -13.65 -9.38
CA MET A 184 4.07 -14.80 -9.57
C MET A 184 4.67 -15.28 -8.24
N PRO A 185 5.00 -16.58 -8.10
CA PRO A 185 5.66 -17.10 -6.91
C PRO A 185 7.00 -16.40 -6.68
N ARG A 186 7.27 -15.96 -5.45
CA ARG A 186 8.54 -15.31 -5.07
C ARG A 186 9.74 -16.24 -5.21
N CYS A 187 9.57 -17.56 -5.08
CA CYS A 187 10.65 -18.52 -5.16
C CYS A 187 10.30 -19.64 -6.14
N GLN A 188 11.26 -20.04 -6.98
CA GLN A 188 11.10 -21.14 -7.94
C GLN A 188 11.92 -22.38 -7.57
N GLY A 189 12.77 -22.26 -6.56
CA GLY A 189 13.59 -23.33 -6.03
C GLY A 189 14.36 -22.89 -4.78
N PRO A 190 15.10 -23.82 -4.14
CA PRO A 190 15.93 -23.51 -2.98
C PRO A 190 16.96 -22.42 -3.31
N GLY A 191 16.92 -21.29 -2.59
CA GLY A 191 17.83 -20.15 -2.80
C GLY A 191 17.58 -19.35 -4.09
N GLN A 192 16.52 -19.65 -4.84
CA GLN A 192 16.15 -18.96 -6.08
C GLN A 192 14.85 -18.18 -5.85
N CYS A 193 14.97 -17.08 -5.11
CA CYS A 193 13.89 -16.16 -4.82
C CYS A 193 14.17 -14.79 -5.46
N TRP A 194 13.12 -14.15 -5.96
CA TRP A 194 13.18 -12.86 -6.64
C TRP A 194 12.11 -11.91 -6.10
N GLU A 195 12.49 -10.65 -5.95
CA GLU A 195 11.59 -9.59 -5.54
C GLU A 195 10.77 -9.06 -6.73
N ILE A 196 9.66 -8.41 -6.44
CA ILE A 196 8.83 -7.77 -7.47
C ILE A 196 9.70 -6.75 -8.23
N GLY A 197 9.76 -6.90 -9.55
CA GLY A 197 10.60 -6.11 -10.46
C GLY A 197 11.92 -6.77 -10.84
N ASP A 198 12.33 -7.88 -10.23
CA ASP A 198 13.58 -8.55 -10.60
C ASP A 198 13.48 -9.26 -11.96
N CYS A 199 14.61 -9.38 -12.66
CA CYS A 199 14.69 -10.13 -13.91
C CYS A 199 15.00 -11.60 -13.64
N VAL A 200 13.98 -12.43 -13.75
CA VAL A 200 13.99 -13.88 -13.50
C VAL A 200 14.36 -14.64 -14.78
N PRO A 201 15.25 -15.64 -14.73
CA PRO A 201 15.56 -16.48 -15.89
C PRO A 201 14.32 -17.23 -16.41
N CYS A 202 14.13 -17.26 -17.72
CA CYS A 202 13.11 -18.10 -18.34
C CYS A 202 13.42 -19.59 -18.10
N PRO A 203 12.39 -20.44 -17.88
CA PRO A 203 12.60 -21.87 -17.74
C PRO A 203 13.17 -22.45 -19.04
N PHE A 204 14.19 -23.29 -18.92
CA PHE A 204 14.75 -24.00 -20.06
C PHE A 204 13.72 -25.00 -20.62
N ILE A 205 13.40 -24.86 -21.89
CA ILE A 205 12.57 -25.82 -22.61
C ILE A 205 13.41 -27.08 -22.85
N ARG A 206 13.34 -28.03 -21.91
CA ARG A 206 13.95 -29.35 -22.13
C ARG A 206 13.16 -30.06 -23.23
N ASN A 207 13.86 -30.72 -24.15
CA ASN A 207 13.31 -31.53 -25.25
C ASN A 207 12.66 -30.77 -26.43
N CYS A 208 13.14 -29.57 -26.76
CA CYS A 208 12.73 -28.91 -28.00
C CYS A 208 13.66 -29.27 -29.17
N GLN A 209 13.15 -30.01 -30.17
CA GLN A 209 13.92 -30.47 -31.34
C GLN A 209 13.74 -29.57 -32.58
N LEU A 210 12.95 -28.51 -32.49
CA LEU A 210 12.67 -27.62 -33.61
C LEU A 210 13.87 -26.72 -33.91
N LYS A 211 14.22 -26.59 -35.20
CA LYS A 211 15.16 -25.59 -35.71
C LYS A 211 14.37 -24.52 -36.45
N CYS A 212 14.14 -23.39 -35.80
CA CYS A 212 13.36 -22.29 -36.36
C CYS A 212 14.29 -21.25 -37.00
N SER A 213 14.18 -21.04 -38.32
CA SER A 213 14.97 -20.02 -39.04
C SER A 213 14.67 -18.58 -38.60
N GLN A 214 13.49 -18.33 -38.01
CA GLN A 214 13.04 -17.02 -37.52
C GLN A 214 12.90 -16.98 -35.98
N GLY A 215 13.44 -17.97 -35.29
CA GLY A 215 13.36 -18.10 -33.84
C GLY A 215 12.05 -18.69 -33.32
N PHE A 216 11.99 -18.87 -32.00
CA PHE A 216 10.86 -19.44 -31.27
C PHE A 216 9.78 -18.41 -30.97
N SER A 217 8.51 -18.82 -30.91
CA SER A 217 7.44 -18.02 -30.34
C SER A 217 7.62 -17.90 -28.83
N THR A 218 6.93 -16.93 -28.22
CA THR A 218 7.05 -16.61 -26.80
C THR A 218 5.70 -16.70 -26.09
N ASP A 219 5.70 -17.02 -24.80
CA ASP A 219 4.52 -16.96 -23.94
C ASP A 219 4.12 -15.52 -23.58
N THR A 220 3.07 -15.36 -22.76
CA THR A 220 2.57 -14.05 -22.30
C THR A 220 3.56 -13.27 -21.41
N ARG A 221 4.63 -13.92 -20.94
CA ARG A 221 5.72 -13.32 -20.16
C ARG A 221 6.94 -12.99 -21.03
N GLY A 222 6.91 -13.34 -22.31
CA GLY A 222 8.02 -13.16 -23.25
C GLY A 222 9.06 -14.27 -23.22
N CYS A 223 8.81 -15.39 -22.53
CA CYS A 223 9.72 -16.53 -22.52
C CYS A 223 9.50 -17.42 -23.76
N PRO A 224 10.56 -17.97 -24.36
CA PRO A 224 10.41 -18.83 -25.53
C PRO A 224 9.61 -20.09 -25.19
N VAL A 225 8.81 -20.55 -26.15
CA VAL A 225 8.10 -21.83 -26.11
C VAL A 225 8.52 -22.70 -27.30
N CYS A 226 8.30 -24.02 -27.25
CA CYS A 226 8.77 -24.95 -28.30
C CYS A 226 7.90 -24.90 -29.56
N GLN A 227 7.80 -23.73 -30.18
CA GLN A 227 7.05 -23.48 -31.40
C GLN A 227 7.79 -22.42 -32.21
N CYS A 228 7.82 -22.53 -33.54
CA CYS A 228 8.46 -21.51 -34.37
C CYS A 228 7.55 -20.29 -34.56
N LYS A 229 8.15 -19.09 -34.69
CA LYS A 229 7.38 -17.90 -35.10
C LYS A 229 6.77 -18.13 -36.49
N VAL A 230 5.47 -17.86 -36.61
CA VAL A 230 4.79 -17.92 -37.91
C VAL A 230 5.14 -16.69 -38.71
N VAL A 231 5.72 -16.88 -39.88
CA VAL A 231 6.00 -15.80 -40.83
C VAL A 231 4.76 -15.59 -41.67
N THR A 232 3.95 -14.59 -41.35
CA THR A 232 2.95 -14.10 -42.29
C THR A 232 3.69 -13.36 -43.40
N ARG A 233 3.83 -14.00 -44.58
CA ARG A 233 4.32 -13.29 -45.77
C ARG A 233 3.31 -12.18 -46.06
N ARG A 234 3.77 -10.92 -46.10
CA ARG A 234 2.93 -9.82 -46.60
C ARG A 234 2.46 -10.21 -48.02
N PRO A 235 1.18 -10.06 -48.36
CA PRO A 235 0.75 -10.23 -49.74
C PRO A 235 1.57 -9.25 -50.60
N VAL A 236 2.34 -9.76 -51.54
CA VAL A 236 2.97 -8.93 -52.57
C VAL A 236 1.82 -8.44 -53.45
N PRO A 237 1.59 -7.12 -53.60
CA PRO A 237 0.61 -6.65 -54.56
C PRO A 237 1.20 -6.87 -55.96
N GLY A 238 0.59 -7.78 -56.71
CA GLY A 238 0.94 -8.02 -58.11
C GLY A 238 1.69 -9.33 -58.33
N ASN A 239 0.95 -10.43 -58.38
CA ASN A 239 0.80 -11.22 -59.60
C ASN A 239 -0.01 -12.47 -59.26
N GLY A 240 -1.12 -12.64 -59.95
CA GLY A 240 -1.92 -13.86 -59.84
C GLY A 240 -1.07 -15.05 -60.25
N LEU A 241 -0.97 -16.05 -59.37
CA LEU A 241 -1.20 -17.47 -59.67
C LEU A 241 -0.82 -18.35 -58.46
N THR A 242 -1.75 -19.25 -58.16
CA THR A 242 -1.61 -20.53 -57.43
C THR A 242 -1.18 -20.49 -55.95
N THR A 243 -2.19 -20.62 -55.08
CA THR A 243 -2.05 -21.15 -53.73
C THR A 243 -1.56 -22.60 -53.78
N HIS A 244 -0.27 -22.84 -53.56
CA HIS A 244 0.21 -24.16 -53.19
C HIS A 244 0.07 -24.31 -51.67
N TRP A 245 -0.98 -25.00 -51.25
CA TRP A 245 -1.09 -25.54 -49.91
C TRP A 245 -0.01 -26.61 -49.74
N GLN A 246 0.83 -26.47 -48.72
CA GLN A 246 1.54 -27.60 -48.13
C GLN A 246 1.20 -27.66 -46.64
N HIS A 247 0.68 -28.82 -46.27
CA HIS A 247 -0.06 -29.18 -45.08
C HIS A 247 0.57 -28.81 -43.73
N GLY A 248 -0.30 -28.52 -42.75
CA GLY A 248 -0.04 -28.87 -41.35
C GLY A 248 -0.67 -27.95 -40.30
N GLY A 249 -1.95 -28.15 -39.96
CA GLY A 249 -2.56 -27.68 -38.71
C GLY A 249 -3.82 -26.82 -38.90
N GLU A 250 -4.98 -27.46 -38.81
CA GLU A 250 -6.31 -26.84 -38.87
C GLU A 250 -6.56 -25.88 -37.70
N ILE A 251 -7.03 -24.67 -38.01
CA ILE A 251 -7.81 -23.86 -37.08
C ILE A 251 -9.11 -23.49 -37.81
N ASN A 252 -10.23 -23.89 -37.23
CA ASN A 252 -11.59 -23.74 -37.74
C ASN A 252 -11.89 -22.29 -38.24
N PRO A 253 -12.39 -22.10 -39.48
CA PRO A 253 -12.73 -20.76 -39.99
C PRO A 253 -14.07 -20.17 -39.48
N TRP A 254 -14.80 -20.87 -38.61
CA TRP A 254 -16.20 -20.52 -38.31
C TRP A 254 -16.43 -19.45 -37.22
N GLN A 255 -15.40 -18.91 -36.56
CA GLN A 255 -15.62 -17.92 -35.49
C GLN A 255 -15.60 -16.45 -35.92
N ASN A 256 -15.23 -16.12 -37.18
CA ASN A 256 -15.06 -14.72 -37.61
C ASN A 256 -16.13 -14.20 -38.59
N MET A 257 -17.26 -14.88 -38.74
CA MET A 257 -18.37 -14.42 -39.60
C MET A 257 -19.41 -13.52 -38.92
N ILE A 258 -19.29 -13.19 -37.62
CA ILE A 258 -20.32 -12.39 -36.92
C ILE A 258 -20.02 -10.87 -36.90
N TRP A 259 -18.81 -10.41 -37.24
CA TRP A 259 -18.46 -8.98 -37.13
C TRP A 259 -18.31 -8.20 -38.45
N TRP A 260 -18.64 -8.79 -39.61
CA TRP A 260 -18.55 -8.09 -40.90
C TRP A 260 -19.89 -7.67 -41.54
N GLN A 261 -21.04 -7.93 -40.91
CA GLN A 261 -22.35 -7.56 -41.48
C GLN A 261 -23.05 -6.33 -40.85
N ILE A 262 -22.45 -5.60 -39.91
CA ILE A 262 -23.11 -4.45 -39.26
C ILE A 262 -22.63 -3.08 -39.77
N LEU A 263 -21.55 -2.97 -40.55
CA LEU A 263 -21.00 -1.66 -40.97
C LEU A 263 -21.23 -1.27 -42.44
N ASN A 264 -22.07 -1.98 -43.21
CA ASN A 264 -22.38 -1.58 -44.59
C ASN A 264 -23.81 -1.94 -45.02
N LYS A 265 -24.82 -1.35 -44.37
CA LYS A 265 -26.09 -1.05 -45.03
C LYS A 265 -26.55 0.36 -44.66
N LYS A 266 -26.94 1.08 -45.72
CA LYS A 266 -27.77 2.29 -45.73
C LYS A 266 -28.94 2.20 -44.75
#